data_AF-A0A812R3Q0-F1
#
_entry.id   AF-A0A812R3Q0-F1
#
_cell.length_a   1.000
_cell.length_b   1.000
_cell.length_c   1.000
_cell.angle_alpha   90.00
_cell.angle_beta   90.00
_cell.angle_gamma   90.00
#
_symmetry.space_group_name_H-M   'P 1'
#
loop_
_entity.id
_entity.type
_entity.pdbx_description
1 polymer ?
#
loop_
_entity_poly.entity_id
_entity_poly.type
_entity_poly.pdbx_seq_one_letter_code
_entity_poly.pdbx_strand_id
1 'polypeptide(L)'
;MTRIWSSIEVGKVAGHPGTALILGMGKTEGLGLNPGLPTMVKMALATPYFGVQVAPLFLPFHLLSLSFPSLFSSKQGRSIVALDAATGKVLWYYEMEPYHRPAAAGDSERFIERFQAMFNGSNPNNEPWCLPDANAQPVIDGAGTAYVGFQDGKVYAVRDENGDGTISPEEVKEHLVGAAFQASVAMAPGLLAVVDCSGRLEVFQEP
;
A
#
# COMPACT_ATOMS: atom_id res chain seq x y z
N MET A 1 -11.72 -7.01 15.62
CA MET A 1 -11.01 -6.78 14.34
C MET A 1 -11.59 -5.51 13.74
N THR A 2 -10.86 -4.40 13.79
CA THR A 2 -11.33 -3.11 13.26
C THR A 2 -10.84 -2.98 11.82
N ARG A 3 -11.76 -2.94 10.86
CA ARG A 3 -11.42 -2.65 9.45
C ARG A 3 -11.30 -1.13 9.32
N ILE A 4 -10.13 -0.65 8.92
CA ILE A 4 -9.90 0.78 8.68
C ILE A 4 -9.91 0.99 7.17
N TRP A 5 -10.78 1.88 6.71
CA TRP A 5 -10.84 2.33 5.32
C TRP A 5 -9.79 3.42 5.14
N SER A 6 -8.89 3.27 4.16
CA SER A 6 -7.84 4.29 3.90
C SER A 6 -8.11 5.09 2.63
N SER A 7 -8.84 4.51 1.68
CA SER A 7 -9.08 5.15 0.40
C SER A 7 -10.42 4.78 -0.23
N ILE A 8 -10.94 5.70 -1.05
CA ILE A 8 -12.22 5.55 -1.73
C ILE A 8 -12.19 6.22 -3.10
N GLU A 9 -12.92 5.63 -4.03
CA GLU A 9 -13.31 6.27 -5.28
C GLU A 9 -14.75 5.90 -5.65
N VAL A 10 -15.28 6.54 -6.69
CA VAL A 10 -16.65 6.38 -7.14
C VAL A 10 -16.70 6.24 -8.66
N GLY A 11 -17.35 5.20 -9.16
CA GLY A 11 -17.55 5.02 -10.60
C GLY A 11 -18.41 3.81 -10.93
N LYS A 12 -18.48 3.41 -12.20
CA LYS A 12 -19.26 2.23 -12.59
C LYS A 12 -18.35 1.02 -12.60
N VAL A 13 -18.77 -0.10 -12.00
CA VAL A 13 -18.09 -1.39 -12.13
C VAL A 13 -18.75 -2.23 -13.22
N ALA A 14 -17.98 -3.11 -13.84
CA ALA A 14 -18.47 -4.07 -14.81
C ALA A 14 -19.60 -4.94 -14.21
N GLY A 15 -20.59 -5.28 -15.03
CA GLY A 15 -21.73 -6.12 -14.61
C GLY A 15 -22.74 -5.46 -13.67
N HIS A 16 -22.48 -4.26 -13.14
CA HIS A 16 -23.38 -3.55 -12.22
C HIS A 16 -24.02 -2.32 -12.87
N PRO A 17 -25.36 -2.18 -12.86
CA PRO A 17 -26.02 -1.02 -13.46
C PRO A 17 -25.84 0.28 -12.66
N GLY A 18 -25.48 0.18 -11.38
CA GLY A 18 -25.36 1.30 -10.46
C GLY A 18 -23.96 1.93 -10.39
N THR A 19 -23.86 3.01 -9.63
CA THR A 19 -22.56 3.55 -9.21
C THR A 19 -22.03 2.69 -8.07
N ALA A 20 -20.73 2.44 -8.07
CA ALA A 20 -20.01 1.70 -7.07
C ALA A 20 -18.98 2.59 -6.36
N LEU A 21 -18.72 2.23 -5.10
CA LEU A 21 -17.61 2.73 -4.31
C LEU A 21 -16.53 1.66 -4.30
N ILE A 22 -15.30 1.99 -4.74
CA ILE A 22 -14.15 1.09 -4.56
C ILE A 22 -13.35 1.54 -3.35
N LEU A 23 -13.05 0.59 -2.47
CA LEU A 23 -12.43 0.86 -1.18
C LEU A 23 -11.15 0.04 -1.02
N GLY A 24 -10.06 0.74 -0.73
CA GLY A 24 -8.83 0.15 -0.22
C GLY A 24 -8.93 -0.07 1.29
N MET A 25 -8.77 -1.32 1.71
CA MET A 25 -8.99 -1.72 3.10
C MET A 25 -7.73 -2.25 3.77
N GLY A 26 -7.48 -1.72 4.96
CA GLY A 26 -6.52 -2.29 5.88
C GLY A 26 -7.13 -3.36 6.81
N LYS A 27 -6.56 -4.57 6.82
CA LYS A 27 -6.84 -5.60 7.83
C LYS A 27 -5.64 -5.71 8.77
N THR A 28 -5.72 -5.01 9.90
CA THR A 28 -4.77 -5.20 11.00
C THR A 28 -5.28 -6.27 11.95
N GLU A 29 -4.56 -7.37 12.08
CA GLU A 29 -4.73 -8.30 13.21
C GLU A 29 -3.84 -7.84 14.36
N GLY A 30 -4.44 -7.25 15.41
CA GLY A 30 -3.71 -6.72 16.59
C GLY A 30 -4.15 -5.31 17.01
N LEU A 31 -3.41 -4.71 17.95
CA LEU A 31 -3.70 -3.48 18.69
C LEU A 31 -3.65 -2.16 17.86
N GLY A 32 -4.02 -2.16 16.57
CA GLY A 32 -4.30 -0.93 15.80
C GLY A 32 -3.16 0.10 15.70
N LEU A 33 -1.92 -0.28 15.99
CA LEU A 33 -0.72 0.57 15.97
C LEU A 33 0.24 0.09 14.88
N ASN A 34 0.98 1.02 14.27
CA ASN A 34 1.86 0.84 13.11
C ASN A 34 2.60 -0.53 13.16
N PRO A 35 2.33 -1.47 12.22
CA PRO A 35 2.85 -2.82 12.30
C PRO A 35 4.35 -2.93 11.99
N GLY A 36 4.98 -1.83 11.55
CA GLY A 36 6.39 -1.78 11.14
C GLY A 36 7.41 -1.70 12.27
N LEU A 37 7.00 -1.44 13.52
CA LEU A 37 7.94 -1.42 14.65
C LEU A 37 8.03 -2.80 15.31
N PRO A 38 9.24 -3.40 15.43
CA PRO A 38 9.44 -4.58 16.25
C PRO A 38 8.92 -4.33 17.67
N THR A 39 8.35 -5.35 18.33
CA THR A 39 7.79 -5.24 19.69
C THR A 39 8.75 -4.64 20.71
N MET A 40 10.07 -4.80 20.53
CA MET A 40 11.08 -4.13 21.38
C MET A 40 11.16 -2.61 21.17
N VAL A 41 10.93 -2.12 19.94
CA VAL A 41 10.87 -0.67 19.67
C VAL A 41 9.58 -0.07 20.23
N LYS A 42 8.50 -0.87 20.32
CA LYS A 42 7.24 -0.49 20.99
C LYS A 42 7.43 -0.21 22.48
N MET A 43 8.38 -0.89 23.15
CA MET A 43 8.77 -0.56 24.54
C MET A 43 9.75 0.62 24.62
N ALA A 44 10.66 0.75 23.65
CA ALA A 44 11.68 1.80 23.65
C ALA A 44 11.11 3.21 23.46
N LEU A 45 10.06 3.40 22.64
CA LEU A 45 9.42 4.71 22.46
C LEU A 45 8.53 5.14 23.65
N ALA A 46 8.15 4.21 24.52
CA ALA A 46 7.34 4.51 25.70
C ALA A 46 8.18 4.91 26.94
N THR A 47 9.51 4.85 26.85
CA THR A 47 10.41 5.13 27.99
C THR A 47 11.48 6.18 27.62
N PRO A 48 11.50 7.36 28.28
CA PRO A 48 12.31 8.51 27.85
C PRO A 48 13.83 8.39 28.10
N TYR A 49 14.35 7.20 28.43
CA TYR A 49 15.74 7.02 28.92
C TYR A 49 16.67 6.17 28.03
N PHE A 50 16.20 5.63 26.91
CA PHE A 50 16.91 4.55 26.19
C PHE A 50 17.82 4.96 25.01
N GLY A 51 18.05 6.26 24.77
CA GLY A 51 18.61 6.78 23.51
C GLY A 51 20.07 6.46 23.15
N VAL A 52 20.90 5.88 24.03
CA VAL A 52 22.36 5.76 23.76
C VAL A 52 22.96 4.37 24.04
N GLN A 53 22.36 3.54 24.91
CA GLN A 53 22.98 2.28 25.35
C GLN A 53 22.58 1.02 24.54
N VAL A 54 21.54 1.08 23.70
CA VAL A 54 21.03 -0.07 22.92
C VAL A 54 21.36 -0.05 21.44
N ALA A 55 21.98 1.02 20.93
CA ALA A 55 22.44 1.09 19.53
C ALA A 55 23.28 -0.13 19.07
N PRO A 56 24.18 -0.71 19.91
CA PRO A 56 24.96 -1.90 19.53
C PRO A 56 24.12 -3.18 19.39
N LEU A 57 22.98 -3.26 20.10
CA LEU A 57 22.02 -4.36 19.99
C LEU A 57 21.00 -4.10 18.88
N PHE A 58 20.68 -2.84 18.61
CA PHE A 58 19.70 -2.44 17.60
C PHE A 58 20.18 -2.74 16.18
N LEU A 59 21.43 -2.44 15.84
CA LEU A 59 22.00 -2.67 14.51
C LEU A 59 21.93 -4.15 14.05
N PRO A 60 22.42 -5.15 14.81
CA PRO A 60 22.30 -6.54 14.40
C PRO A 60 20.85 -7.00 14.34
N PHE A 61 19.99 -6.54 15.26
CA PHE A 61 18.56 -6.87 15.23
C PHE A 61 17.84 -6.24 14.03
N HIS A 62 18.24 -5.05 13.61
CA HIS A 62 17.67 -4.36 12.47
C HIS A 62 18.10 -5.06 11.17
N LEU A 63 19.38 -5.44 11.05
CA LEU A 63 19.88 -6.26 9.94
C LEU A 63 19.18 -7.63 9.88
N LEU A 64 18.93 -8.27 11.03
CA LEU A 64 18.13 -9.49 11.11
C LEU A 64 16.67 -9.27 10.71
N SER A 65 16.07 -8.14 11.09
CA SER A 65 14.69 -7.81 10.72
C SER A 65 14.52 -7.53 9.22
N LEU A 66 15.54 -6.97 8.56
CA LEU A 66 15.56 -6.79 7.12
C LEU A 66 15.78 -8.12 6.38
N SER A 67 16.61 -9.00 6.95
CA SER A 67 16.93 -10.32 6.37
C SER A 67 15.82 -11.36 6.60
N PHE A 68 15.08 -11.26 7.71
CA PHE A 68 14.02 -12.19 8.10
C PHE A 68 12.74 -11.44 8.54
N PRO A 69 12.14 -10.62 7.66
CA PRO A 69 11.06 -9.72 8.04
C PRO A 69 9.81 -10.46 8.51
N SER A 70 9.60 -11.70 8.06
CA SER A 70 8.52 -12.59 8.52
C SER A 70 8.62 -12.99 10.00
N LEU A 71 9.81 -12.95 10.62
CA LEU A 71 10.00 -13.23 12.05
C LEU A 71 9.65 -12.02 12.94
N PHE A 72 9.60 -10.82 12.36
CA PHE A 72 9.51 -9.56 13.10
C PHE A 72 8.33 -8.67 12.71
N SER A 73 7.60 -8.99 11.63
CA SER A 73 6.42 -8.26 11.16
C SER A 73 5.17 -9.14 11.18
N SER A 74 4.06 -8.62 11.69
CA SER A 74 2.74 -9.24 11.49
C SER A 74 2.34 -9.13 10.02
N LYS A 75 1.67 -10.16 9.48
CA LYS A 75 1.09 -10.10 8.13
C LYS A 75 0.09 -8.94 8.08
N GLN A 76 0.32 -7.97 7.19
CA GLN A 76 -0.66 -6.94 6.91
C GLN A 76 -1.60 -7.48 5.83
N GLY A 77 -2.78 -7.94 6.24
CA GLY A 77 -3.83 -8.30 5.29
C GLY A 77 -4.40 -7.02 4.67
N ARG A 78 -4.64 -7.02 3.37
CA ARG A 78 -5.20 -5.88 2.64
C ARG A 78 -6.23 -6.39 1.64
N SER A 79 -7.20 -5.55 1.33
CA SER A 79 -8.23 -5.91 0.37
C SER A 79 -8.74 -4.73 -0.42
N ILE A 80 -9.28 -5.04 -1.59
CA ILE A 80 -9.99 -4.11 -2.45
C ILE A 80 -11.44 -4.57 -2.49
N VAL A 81 -12.36 -3.65 -2.25
CA VAL A 81 -13.79 -3.97 -2.16
C VAL A 81 -14.59 -3.01 -3.02
N ALA A 82 -15.45 -3.55 -3.89
CA ALA A 82 -16.49 -2.77 -4.54
C ALA A 82 -17.80 -2.89 -3.77
N LEU A 83 -18.42 -1.75 -3.50
CA LEU A 83 -19.74 -1.66 -2.91
C LEU A 83 -20.69 -0.94 -3.86
N ASP A 84 -21.97 -1.30 -3.88
CA ASP A 84 -23.00 -0.46 -4.46
C ASP A 84 -23.07 0.86 -3.68
N ALA A 85 -22.95 1.99 -4.36
CA ALA A 85 -22.83 3.29 -3.71
C ALA A 85 -24.12 3.73 -3.00
N ALA A 86 -25.29 3.25 -3.44
CA ALA A 86 -26.57 3.62 -2.86
C ALA A 86 -26.89 2.80 -1.61
N THR A 87 -26.53 1.52 -1.60
CA THR A 87 -26.96 0.54 -0.60
C THR A 87 -25.83 0.06 0.31
N GLY A 88 -24.58 0.24 -0.09
CA GLY A 88 -23.41 -0.31 0.59
C GLY A 88 -23.25 -1.82 0.44
N LYS A 89 -24.05 -2.48 -0.40
CA LYS A 89 -23.95 -3.93 -0.65
C LYS A 89 -22.63 -4.24 -1.34
N VAL A 90 -21.90 -5.25 -0.85
CA VAL A 90 -20.69 -5.75 -1.52
C VAL A 90 -21.06 -6.31 -2.90
N LEU A 91 -20.38 -5.79 -3.93
CA LEU A 91 -20.46 -6.26 -5.31
C LEU A 91 -19.41 -7.35 -5.54
N TRP A 92 -18.16 -7.06 -5.19
CA TRP A 92 -17.07 -8.03 -5.18
C TRP A 92 -16.03 -7.68 -4.12
N TYR A 93 -15.18 -8.65 -3.79
CA TYR A 93 -14.12 -8.54 -2.79
C TYR A 93 -12.87 -9.26 -3.28
N TYR A 94 -11.72 -8.60 -3.16
CA TYR A 94 -10.41 -9.18 -3.46
C TYR A 94 -9.48 -9.06 -2.26
N GLU A 95 -8.97 -10.20 -1.77
CA GLU A 95 -7.92 -10.24 -0.75
C GLU A 95 -6.56 -10.22 -1.41
N MET A 96 -5.77 -9.21 -1.10
CA MET A 96 -4.43 -9.03 -1.65
C MET A 96 -3.43 -9.92 -0.90
N GLU A 97 -2.37 -10.32 -1.59
CA GLU A 97 -1.27 -11.04 -0.95
C GLU A 97 -0.70 -10.23 0.22
N PRO A 98 -0.55 -10.82 1.42
CA PRO A 98 -0.10 -10.08 2.58
C PRO A 98 1.32 -9.56 2.39
N TYR A 99 1.52 -8.26 2.65
CA TYR A 99 2.85 -7.68 2.63
C TYR A 99 3.61 -8.03 3.92
N HIS A 100 4.83 -8.56 3.77
CA HIS A 100 5.60 -9.16 4.87
C HIS A 100 6.74 -8.30 5.40
N ARG A 101 6.94 -7.07 4.88
CA ARG A 101 8.03 -6.20 5.33
C ARG A 101 7.56 -5.18 6.36
N PRO A 102 8.42 -4.78 7.30
CA PRO A 102 8.07 -3.78 8.32
C PRO A 102 7.95 -2.36 7.75
N ALA A 103 8.62 -2.07 6.64
CA ALA A 103 8.53 -0.78 5.94
C ALA A 103 8.02 -1.00 4.53
N ALA A 104 7.45 0.05 3.93
CA ALA A 104 6.91 0.01 2.58
C ALA A 104 8.00 -0.29 1.54
N ALA A 105 7.60 -0.80 0.38
CA ALA A 105 8.54 -1.10 -0.69
C ALA A 105 9.30 0.15 -1.12
N GLY A 106 10.62 0.02 -1.29
CA GLY A 106 11.50 1.13 -1.65
C GLY A 106 11.99 1.95 -0.46
N ASP A 107 11.45 1.76 0.76
CA ASP A 107 11.97 2.42 1.97
C ASP A 107 13.23 1.71 2.49
N SER A 108 13.17 0.38 2.61
CA SER A 108 14.28 -0.41 3.18
C SER A 108 15.44 -0.57 2.20
N GLU A 109 15.13 -0.81 0.93
CA GLU A 109 16.12 -1.07 -0.13
C GLU A 109 16.95 0.19 -0.43
N ARG A 110 16.34 1.36 -0.24
CA ARG A 110 16.95 2.67 -0.53
C ARG A 110 17.29 3.43 0.75
N PHE A 111 17.40 2.73 1.88
CA PHE A 111 17.63 3.34 3.20
C PHE A 111 18.82 4.31 3.18
N ILE A 112 19.98 3.90 2.65
CA ILE A 112 21.19 4.73 2.62
C ILE A 112 20.99 5.95 1.70
N GLU A 113 20.43 5.74 0.50
CA GLU A 113 20.18 6.82 -0.47
C GLU A 113 19.20 7.85 0.10
N ARG A 114 18.10 7.39 0.68
CA ARG A 114 17.06 8.20 1.33
C ARG A 114 17.60 8.93 2.56
N PHE A 115 18.47 8.28 3.33
CA PHE A 115 19.14 8.90 4.48
C PHE A 115 20.10 10.01 4.04
N GLN A 116 20.91 9.77 3.01
CA GLN A 116 21.81 10.79 2.44
C GLN A 116 21.03 11.99 1.87
N ALA A 117 19.88 11.73 1.23
CA ALA A 117 19.01 12.78 0.67
C ALA A 117 18.49 13.78 1.71
N MET A 118 18.39 13.39 2.98
CA MET A 118 18.07 14.30 4.10
C MET A 118 19.19 15.30 4.38
N PHE A 119 20.44 14.87 4.29
CA PHE A 119 21.60 15.69 4.70
C PHE A 119 22.16 16.55 3.57
N ASN A 120 21.98 16.14 2.31
CA ASN A 120 22.48 16.88 1.15
C ASN A 120 21.45 17.86 0.55
N GLY A 121 20.23 17.93 1.11
CA GLY A 121 19.16 18.80 0.64
C GLY A 121 18.54 18.40 -0.70
N SER A 122 18.86 17.21 -1.24
CA SER A 122 18.24 16.71 -2.48
C SER A 122 16.81 16.21 -2.26
N ASN A 123 16.38 16.06 -1.01
CA ASN A 123 14.99 15.88 -0.62
C ASN A 123 14.46 17.18 0.03
N PRO A 124 13.78 18.07 -0.71
CA PRO A 124 13.34 19.36 -0.20
C PRO A 124 12.30 19.26 0.93
N ASN A 125 11.61 18.11 1.04
CA ASN A 125 10.62 17.85 2.07
C ASN A 125 11.19 17.11 3.29
N ASN A 126 12.45 16.65 3.20
CA ASN A 126 13.12 15.86 4.25
C ASN A 126 12.33 14.61 4.71
N GLU A 127 11.45 14.07 3.86
CA GLU A 127 10.65 12.87 4.12
C GLU A 127 11.38 11.66 3.53
N PRO A 128 12.11 10.87 4.33
CA PRO A 128 12.96 9.81 3.80
C PRO A 128 12.16 8.56 3.51
N TRP A 129 10.96 8.42 4.07
CA TRP A 129 10.20 7.19 4.14
C TRP A 129 8.78 7.41 3.66
N CYS A 130 8.29 6.49 2.85
CA CYS A 130 6.88 6.39 2.52
C CYS A 130 6.07 5.96 3.76
N LEU A 131 6.68 5.19 4.68
CA LEU A 131 6.00 4.54 5.80
C LEU A 131 4.88 3.57 5.33
N PRO A 132 4.48 2.60 6.16
CA PRO A 132 3.40 1.69 5.77
C PRO A 132 2.07 2.43 5.58
N ASP A 133 1.46 2.25 4.42
CA ASP A 133 0.08 2.67 4.12
C ASP A 133 -0.78 1.43 3.81
N ALA A 134 -2.09 1.53 3.95
CA ALA A 134 -2.98 0.47 3.52
C ALA A 134 -3.00 0.38 2.01
N ASN A 135 -3.77 1.23 1.33
CA ASN A 135 -3.81 1.31 -0.12
C ASN A 135 -3.83 2.80 -0.50
N ALA A 136 -3.17 3.14 -1.61
CA ALA A 136 -3.32 4.46 -2.21
C ALA A 136 -4.76 4.68 -2.71
N GLN A 137 -5.11 5.92 -3.07
CA GLN A 137 -6.45 6.20 -3.57
C GLN A 137 -6.65 5.57 -4.96
N PRO A 138 -7.62 4.65 -5.09
CA PRO A 138 -7.85 3.95 -6.34
C PRO A 138 -8.49 4.87 -7.39
N VAL A 139 -8.43 4.46 -8.66
CA VAL A 139 -9.20 5.06 -9.78
C VAL A 139 -9.86 3.98 -10.64
N ILE A 140 -11.04 4.27 -11.20
CA ILE A 140 -11.85 3.34 -11.95
C ILE A 140 -12.12 3.88 -13.34
N ASP A 141 -11.85 3.05 -14.34
CA ASP A 141 -12.05 3.43 -15.74
C ASP A 141 -13.52 3.27 -16.18
N GLY A 142 -13.80 3.63 -17.44
CA GLY A 142 -15.12 3.48 -18.04
C GLY A 142 -15.55 2.01 -18.27
N ALA A 143 -14.61 1.07 -18.24
CA ALA A 143 -14.86 -0.37 -18.34
C ALA A 143 -15.11 -1.03 -16.97
N GLY A 144 -14.96 -0.28 -15.88
CA GLY A 144 -15.10 -0.75 -14.51
C GLY A 144 -13.90 -1.48 -13.94
N THR A 145 -12.71 -1.26 -14.51
CA THR A 145 -11.42 -1.70 -13.97
C THR A 145 -10.97 -0.74 -12.88
N ALA A 146 -10.77 -1.24 -11.66
CA ALA A 146 -10.22 -0.47 -10.56
C ALA A 146 -8.68 -0.58 -10.54
N TYR A 147 -8.00 0.57 -10.51
CA TYR A 147 -6.55 0.69 -10.45
C TYR A 147 -6.13 1.16 -9.07
N VAL A 148 -5.31 0.36 -8.38
CA VAL A 148 -4.96 0.59 -6.97
C VAL A 148 -3.46 0.47 -6.78
N GLY A 149 -2.82 1.56 -6.35
CA GLY A 149 -1.43 1.53 -5.89
C GLY A 149 -1.34 0.95 -4.47
N PHE A 150 -0.31 0.14 -4.21
CA PHE A 150 -0.14 -0.53 -2.92
C PHE A 150 1.27 -0.33 -2.33
N GLN A 151 1.40 -0.48 -1.01
CA GLN A 151 2.66 -0.30 -0.29
C GLN A 151 3.72 -1.37 -0.65
N ASP A 152 3.33 -2.44 -1.34
CA ASP A 152 4.28 -3.46 -1.83
C ASP A 152 5.03 -3.02 -3.09
N GLY A 153 4.70 -1.82 -3.60
CA GLY A 153 5.34 -1.20 -4.75
C GLY A 153 4.76 -1.63 -6.09
N LYS A 154 3.58 -2.25 -6.08
CA LYS A 154 2.84 -2.60 -7.28
C LYS A 154 1.61 -1.71 -7.46
N VAL A 155 1.18 -1.62 -8.71
CA VAL A 155 -0.13 -1.12 -9.12
C VAL A 155 -0.95 -2.32 -9.57
N TYR A 156 -2.17 -2.42 -9.04
CA TYR A 156 -3.12 -3.49 -9.33
C TYR A 156 -4.21 -2.96 -10.24
N ALA A 157 -4.59 -3.71 -11.26
CA ALA A 157 -5.80 -3.50 -12.02
C ALA A 157 -6.74 -4.69 -11.74
N VAL A 158 -7.93 -4.41 -11.21
CA VAL A 158 -8.90 -5.41 -10.74
C VAL A 158 -10.24 -5.17 -11.42
N ARG A 159 -10.79 -6.21 -12.05
CA ARG A 159 -12.10 -6.15 -12.69
C ARG A 159 -12.79 -7.50 -12.63
N ASP A 160 -14.02 -7.52 -12.14
CA ASP A 160 -14.93 -8.65 -12.31
C ASP A 160 -15.37 -8.72 -13.78
N GLU A 161 -14.57 -9.39 -14.61
CA GLU A 161 -14.74 -9.47 -16.06
C GLU A 161 -15.93 -10.34 -16.43
N ASN A 162 -16.17 -11.40 -15.65
CA ASN A 162 -17.22 -12.35 -15.90
C ASN A 162 -18.57 -11.96 -15.24
N GLY A 163 -18.56 -11.01 -14.31
CA GLY A 163 -19.74 -10.48 -13.62
C GLY A 163 -20.33 -11.43 -12.58
N ASP A 164 -19.53 -12.35 -12.02
CA ASP A 164 -19.98 -13.35 -11.05
C ASP A 164 -19.91 -12.88 -9.57
N GLY A 165 -19.36 -11.68 -9.34
CA GLY A 165 -19.21 -11.09 -8.01
C GLY A 165 -17.98 -11.58 -7.24
N THR A 166 -17.11 -12.37 -7.87
CA THR A 166 -15.89 -12.94 -7.30
C THR A 166 -14.69 -12.53 -8.14
N ILE A 167 -13.61 -12.08 -7.51
CA ILE A 167 -12.36 -11.78 -8.22
C ILE A 167 -11.47 -13.01 -8.23
N SER A 168 -11.24 -13.56 -9.42
CA SER A 168 -10.24 -14.62 -9.65
C SER A 168 -8.83 -14.04 -9.85
N PRO A 169 -7.76 -14.83 -9.65
CA PRO A 169 -6.38 -14.37 -9.91
C PRO A 169 -6.17 -13.88 -11.35
N GLU A 170 -6.89 -14.44 -12.32
CA GLU A 170 -6.80 -14.08 -13.74
C GLU A 170 -7.35 -12.67 -14.03
N GLU A 171 -8.30 -12.21 -13.21
CA GLU A 171 -8.96 -10.91 -13.23
C GLU A 171 -8.17 -9.80 -12.52
N VAL A 172 -6.98 -10.14 -12.03
CA VAL A 172 -6.04 -9.22 -11.41
C VAL A 172 -4.79 -9.11 -12.26
N LYS A 173 -4.47 -7.89 -12.69
CA LYS A 173 -3.19 -7.57 -13.33
C LYS A 173 -2.34 -6.77 -12.36
N GLU A 174 -1.06 -7.06 -12.33
CA GLU A 174 -0.10 -6.42 -11.45
C GLU A 174 1.05 -5.84 -12.26
N HIS A 175 1.48 -4.63 -11.91
CA HIS A 175 2.70 -4.03 -12.44
C HIS A 175 3.62 -3.59 -11.32
N LEU A 176 4.86 -4.09 -11.30
CA LEU A 176 5.86 -3.73 -10.30
C LEU A 176 6.56 -2.44 -10.72
N VAL A 177 6.30 -1.37 -9.99
CA VAL A 177 7.03 -0.11 -10.12
C VAL A 177 8.30 -0.17 -9.27
N GLY A 178 8.20 -0.68 -8.04
CA GLY A 178 9.36 -0.93 -7.16
C GLY A 178 9.55 0.06 -6.02
N ALA A 179 8.58 0.95 -5.82
CA ALA A 179 8.42 1.72 -4.59
C ALA A 179 6.93 1.90 -4.28
N ALA A 180 6.60 2.01 -3.00
CA ALA A 180 5.24 2.11 -2.50
C ALA A 180 4.48 3.35 -2.99
N PHE A 181 3.15 3.29 -2.89
CA PHE A 181 2.25 4.36 -3.31
C PHE A 181 1.51 4.98 -2.12
N GLN A 182 1.52 6.31 -2.06
CA GLN A 182 0.63 7.14 -1.23
C GLN A 182 -0.20 8.12 -2.06
N ALA A 183 0.27 8.43 -3.26
CA ALA A 183 -0.45 9.26 -4.21
C ALA A 183 -1.50 8.44 -4.95
N SER A 184 -2.62 9.07 -5.24
CA SER A 184 -3.64 8.52 -6.11
C SER A 184 -3.08 8.31 -7.51
N VAL A 185 -3.62 7.32 -8.20
CA VAL A 185 -3.39 7.13 -9.63
C VAL A 185 -4.12 8.23 -10.39
N ALA A 186 -3.52 8.79 -11.44
CA ALA A 186 -4.17 9.74 -12.33
C ALA A 186 -4.58 9.04 -13.62
N MET A 187 -5.77 9.36 -14.13
CA MET A 187 -6.31 8.74 -15.34
C MET A 187 -6.80 9.81 -16.31
N ALA A 188 -6.52 9.59 -17.59
CA ALA A 188 -7.08 10.31 -18.72
C ALA A 188 -7.37 9.30 -19.86
N PRO A 189 -8.12 9.67 -20.91
CA PRO A 189 -8.37 8.77 -22.03
C PRO A 189 -7.06 8.20 -22.60
N GLY A 190 -6.91 6.87 -22.57
CA GLY A 190 -5.72 6.16 -23.05
C GLY A 190 -4.45 6.34 -22.23
N LEU A 191 -4.53 6.95 -21.04
CA LEU A 191 -3.39 7.26 -20.19
C LEU A 191 -3.66 6.94 -18.72
N LEU A 192 -2.72 6.25 -18.09
CA LEU A 192 -2.65 6.05 -16.64
C LEU A 192 -1.31 6.58 -16.16
N ALA A 193 -1.31 7.44 -15.15
CA ALA A 193 -0.09 8.01 -14.58
C ALA A 193 -0.03 7.71 -13.08
N VAL A 194 1.11 7.20 -12.62
CA VAL A 194 1.33 6.84 -11.22
C VAL A 194 2.60 7.50 -10.72
N VAL A 195 2.56 7.97 -9.47
CA VAL A 195 3.71 8.54 -8.78
C VAL A 195 3.98 7.72 -7.54
N ASP A 196 5.15 7.09 -7.49
CA ASP A 196 5.58 6.34 -6.31
C ASP A 196 6.23 7.25 -5.26
N CYS A 197 6.40 6.74 -4.05
CA CYS A 197 7.06 7.41 -2.93
C CYS A 197 8.57 7.68 -3.14
N SER A 198 9.14 7.35 -4.29
CA SER A 198 10.48 7.79 -4.69
C SER A 198 10.47 9.05 -5.57
N GLY A 199 9.28 9.56 -5.90
CA GLY A 199 9.10 10.70 -6.78
C GLY A 199 9.19 10.35 -8.27
N ARG A 200 9.23 9.06 -8.62
CA ARG A 200 9.20 8.62 -10.01
C ARG A 200 7.76 8.67 -10.52
N LEU A 201 7.59 9.35 -11.65
CA LEU A 201 6.37 9.34 -12.45
C LEU A 201 6.50 8.27 -13.54
N GLU A 202 5.57 7.33 -13.56
CA GLU A 202 5.43 6.35 -14.64
C GLU A 202 4.09 6.57 -15.34
N VAL A 203 4.10 6.53 -16.68
CA VAL A 203 2.93 6.76 -17.51
C VAL A 203 2.73 5.55 -18.43
N PHE A 204 1.57 4.92 -18.30
CA PHE A 204 1.10 3.85 -19.18
C PHE A 204 0.21 4.47 -20.25
N GLN A 205 0.45 4.08 -21.49
CA GLN A 205 -0.33 4.53 -22.63
C GLN A 205 -0.91 3.31 -23.35
N GLU A 206 -2.17 3.39 -23.73
CA GLU A 206 -2.77 2.40 -24.63
C GLU A 206 -2.09 2.44 -26.00
N PRO A 207 -1.95 1.30 -26.71
CA PRO A 207 -1.33 1.24 -28.03
C PRO A 207 -2.00 2.13 -29.09
#